data_AF-A0A2E8GQJ7-F1
#
_entry.id   AF-A0A2E8GQJ7-F1
#
_cell.length_a   1.000
_cell.length_b   1.000
_cell.length_c   1.000
_cell.angle_alpha   90.00
_cell.angle_beta   90.00
_cell.angle_gamma   90.00
#
_symmetry.space_group_name_H-M   'P 1'
#
loop_
_entity.id
_entity.type
_entity.pdbx_description
1 polymer ?
#
loop_
_entity_poly.entity_id
_entity_poly.type
_entity_poly.pdbx_seq_one_letter_code
_entity_poly.pdbx_strand_id
1 'polypeptide(L)'
;MRSVPRNSQFLQFSKPLMIRVLGLLVLTMSVSVSALGLDPVIVRLLPDPGGLPPDTYYQDRNLRYTGPLKEGVAEGKGRLFWDSGQIAYEGGFKSGRPEGKGVQFDVNGFRIYVGEFQQGKYHGTGTLYSKDAQFVLYEGGFENGHPSP
;
A
#
# COMPACT_ATOMS: atom_id res chain seq x y z
N MET A 1 -1.03 -65.74 -51.95
CA MET A 1 -0.76 -64.39 -51.41
C MET A 1 0.15 -64.50 -50.21
N ARG A 2 1.35 -63.91 -50.25
CA ARG A 2 2.05 -63.27 -49.12
C ARG A 2 3.38 -62.72 -49.62
N SER A 3 3.44 -61.40 -49.68
CA SER A 3 4.49 -60.58 -50.25
C SER A 3 5.51 -60.16 -49.20
N VAL A 4 6.79 -60.33 -49.57
CA VAL A 4 7.99 -59.50 -49.32
C VAL A 4 8.44 -59.28 -47.86
N PRO A 5 9.71 -59.59 -47.52
CA PRO A 5 10.31 -59.29 -46.22
C PRO A 5 10.88 -57.86 -46.19
N ARG A 6 10.95 -57.24 -45.00
CA ARG A 6 11.66 -55.97 -44.80
C ARG A 6 12.57 -56.08 -43.58
N ASN A 7 13.86 -56.26 -43.86
CA ASN A 7 14.95 -56.00 -42.93
C ASN A 7 15.03 -54.49 -42.68
N SER A 8 15.09 -54.04 -41.43
CA SER A 8 16.08 -53.06 -40.96
C SER A 8 15.92 -52.84 -39.46
N GLN A 9 17.07 -52.79 -38.80
CA GLN A 9 17.25 -52.94 -37.38
C GLN A 9 16.65 -51.79 -36.58
N PHE A 10 16.05 -52.16 -35.46
CA PHE A 10 15.51 -51.27 -34.44
C PHE A 10 16.65 -50.43 -33.84
N LEU A 11 16.59 -49.11 -34.02
CA LEU A 11 17.47 -48.20 -33.31
C LEU A 11 17.19 -48.29 -31.81
N GLN A 12 18.20 -48.77 -31.12
CA GLN A 12 18.33 -48.83 -29.68
C GLN A 12 18.70 -47.43 -29.16
N PHE A 13 17.75 -46.74 -28.51
CA PHE A 13 18.08 -45.62 -27.63
C PHE A 13 17.53 -45.93 -26.24
N SER A 14 18.42 -46.49 -25.43
CA SER A 14 18.26 -46.65 -23.99
C SER A 14 18.07 -45.27 -23.33
N LYS A 15 16.91 -45.08 -22.69
CA LYS A 15 16.64 -43.96 -21.80
C LYS A 15 17.58 -44.03 -20.59
N PRO A 16 18.34 -43.00 -20.22
CA PRO A 16 18.82 -42.86 -18.86
C PRO A 16 17.83 -42.01 -18.07
N LEU A 17 17.20 -42.71 -17.14
CA LEU A 17 16.69 -42.27 -15.85
C LEU A 17 17.48 -41.08 -15.26
N MET A 18 16.80 -40.02 -14.83
CA MET A 18 16.80 -39.52 -13.45
C MET A 18 16.07 -38.18 -13.33
N ILE A 19 14.80 -38.26 -12.91
CA ILE A 19 14.11 -37.16 -12.22
C ILE A 19 14.78 -37.04 -10.84
N ARG A 20 15.45 -35.91 -10.57
CA ARG A 20 15.76 -35.46 -9.20
C ARG A 20 15.19 -34.07 -9.00
N VAL A 21 13.99 -34.07 -8.42
CA VAL A 21 13.39 -33.12 -7.47
C VAL A 21 14.11 -31.78 -7.27
N LEU A 22 13.43 -30.71 -7.69
CA LEU A 22 13.15 -29.44 -7.00
C LEU A 22 14.31 -28.74 -6.24
N GLY A 23 14.72 -27.56 -6.72
CA GLY A 23 15.55 -26.65 -5.94
C GLY A 23 15.83 -25.32 -6.64
N LEU A 24 15.14 -24.28 -6.17
CA LEU A 24 15.69 -22.93 -5.99
C LEU A 24 15.80 -21.98 -7.22
N LEU A 25 14.78 -21.11 -7.29
CA LEU A 25 14.87 -19.65 -7.42
C LEU A 25 15.54 -19.07 -8.68
N VAL A 26 14.67 -18.69 -9.63
CA VAL A 26 14.79 -17.59 -10.61
C VAL A 26 16.13 -16.86 -10.60
N LEU A 27 17.02 -17.29 -11.49
CA LEU A 27 18.20 -16.54 -11.91
C LEU A 27 17.77 -15.33 -12.76
N THR A 28 18.68 -14.35 -12.88
CA THR A 28 18.65 -13.15 -13.77
C THR A 28 17.92 -11.94 -13.13
N MET A 29 18.53 -10.79 -12.84
CA MET A 29 19.80 -10.20 -13.26
C MET A 29 20.36 -9.27 -12.18
N SER A 30 21.59 -9.51 -11.73
CA SER A 30 22.43 -8.41 -11.26
C SER A 30 22.94 -7.66 -12.49
N VAL A 31 22.23 -6.62 -12.91
CA VAL A 31 22.85 -5.60 -13.76
C VAL A 31 23.54 -4.62 -12.82
N SER A 32 24.87 -4.60 -12.84
CA SER A 32 25.65 -3.58 -12.12
C SER A 32 25.25 -2.19 -12.62
N VAL A 33 24.80 -1.34 -11.69
CA VAL A 33 24.30 0.05 -11.95
C VAL A 33 25.38 0.97 -12.57
N SER A 34 26.61 0.50 -12.77
CA SER A 34 27.71 1.25 -13.36
C SER A 34 27.75 1.24 -14.90
N ALA A 35 26.93 0.42 -15.58
CA ALA A 35 27.06 0.18 -17.02
C ALA A 35 26.16 1.05 -17.93
N LEU A 36 25.37 1.98 -17.37
CA LEU A 36 24.40 2.76 -18.16
C LEU A 36 24.73 4.24 -18.33
N GLY A 37 25.82 4.75 -17.75
CA GLY A 37 26.27 6.13 -18.01
C GLY A 37 25.22 7.20 -17.71
N LEU A 38 24.30 6.96 -16.77
CA LEU A 38 23.26 7.90 -16.37
C LEU A 38 23.75 8.69 -15.16
N ASP A 39 23.62 10.01 -15.23
CA ASP A 39 23.98 10.93 -14.15
C ASP A 39 23.37 10.47 -12.81
N PRO A 40 24.12 10.54 -11.69
CA PRO A 40 23.65 10.11 -10.37
C PRO A 40 22.43 10.90 -9.85
N VAL A 41 21.99 11.93 -10.58
CA VAL A 41 20.76 12.67 -10.32
C VAL A 41 19.51 11.90 -10.80
N ILE A 42 19.61 11.08 -11.85
CA ILE A 42 18.44 10.39 -12.46
C ILE A 42 18.06 9.12 -11.69
N VAL A 43 18.97 8.52 -10.91
CA VAL A 43 18.65 7.37 -10.04
C VAL A 43 17.68 7.75 -8.90
N ARG A 44 17.43 9.05 -8.66
CA ARG A 44 16.40 9.53 -7.73
C ARG A 44 14.96 9.47 -8.29
N LEU A 45 14.77 9.10 -9.55
CA LEU A 45 13.46 9.13 -10.22
C LEU A 45 12.87 7.76 -10.55
N LEU A 46 13.50 6.67 -10.10
CA LEU A 46 12.85 5.37 -10.17
C LEU A 46 11.89 5.25 -8.98
N PRO A 47 10.56 5.22 -9.19
CA PRO A 47 9.66 4.87 -8.12
C PRO A 47 10.01 3.45 -7.69
N ASP A 48 10.34 3.28 -6.40
CA ASP A 48 10.38 1.97 -5.76
C ASP A 48 9.12 1.19 -6.21
N PRO A 49 9.20 -0.11 -6.53
CA PRO A 49 8.00 -0.90 -6.79
C PRO A 49 7.06 -1.00 -5.57
N GLY A 50 7.45 -0.44 -4.42
CA GLY A 50 6.58 -0.12 -3.27
C GLY A 50 6.66 1.36 -2.81
N GLY A 51 6.97 2.26 -3.75
CA GLY A 51 7.62 3.56 -3.52
C GLY A 51 6.70 4.65 -3.01
N LEU A 52 6.96 5.05 -1.77
CA LEU A 52 6.50 6.33 -1.25
C LEU A 52 7.62 7.36 -1.31
N PRO A 53 7.31 8.63 -1.58
CA PRO A 53 8.29 9.70 -1.55
C PRO A 53 8.90 9.82 -0.13
N PRO A 54 10.19 10.16 -0.01
CA PRO A 54 10.98 10.03 1.22
C PRO A 54 10.63 11.00 2.37
N ASP A 55 9.63 11.88 2.25
CA ASP A 55 9.51 13.04 3.16
C ASP A 55 8.17 13.19 3.88
N THR A 56 7.55 12.11 4.37
CA THR A 56 6.25 12.26 5.07
C THR A 56 6.09 11.42 6.32
N TYR A 57 6.85 11.79 7.35
CA TYR A 57 6.60 11.35 8.72
C TYR A 57 5.52 12.24 9.34
N TYR A 58 4.32 11.67 9.52
CA TYR A 58 3.32 12.23 10.44
C TYR A 58 3.82 12.08 11.89
N GLN A 59 3.30 12.90 12.83
CA GLN A 59 3.76 12.98 14.24
C GLN A 59 3.92 11.62 14.94
N ASP A 60 3.16 10.61 14.52
CA ASP A 60 3.41 9.20 14.85
C ASP A 60 4.16 8.52 13.70
N ARG A 61 5.44 8.21 13.97
CA ARG A 61 6.51 7.74 13.07
C ARG A 61 6.21 6.49 12.20
N ASN A 62 4.98 5.99 12.16
CA ASN A 62 4.53 4.84 11.38
C ASN A 62 3.43 5.13 10.35
N LEU A 63 2.91 6.36 10.26
CA LEU A 63 1.89 6.66 9.24
C LEU A 63 2.48 7.44 8.08
N ARG A 64 2.18 6.94 6.87
CA ARG A 64 2.59 7.54 5.60
C ARG A 64 1.58 8.64 5.24
N TYR A 65 2.03 9.78 4.73
CA TYR A 65 1.16 10.90 4.32
C TYR A 65 1.32 11.27 2.85
N THR A 66 0.22 11.69 2.22
CA THR A 66 0.20 12.31 0.89
C THR A 66 -0.66 13.57 0.92
N GLY A 67 -0.06 14.71 0.63
CA GLY A 67 -0.74 16.00 0.59
C GLY A 67 0.25 17.17 0.67
N PRO A 68 -0.26 18.42 0.77
CA PRO A 68 0.58 19.60 0.91
C PRO A 68 1.33 19.59 2.24
N LEU A 69 2.55 20.13 2.20
CA LEU A 69 3.35 20.40 3.38
C LEU A 69 3.59 21.91 3.47
N LYS A 70 3.52 22.43 4.70
CA LYS A 70 3.98 23.76 5.06
C LYS A 70 5.09 23.61 6.07
N GLU A 71 6.30 24.06 5.73
CA GLU A 71 7.49 23.93 6.59
C GLU A 71 7.78 22.47 7.01
N GLY A 72 7.54 21.52 6.10
CA GLY A 72 7.73 20.09 6.38
C GLY A 72 6.62 19.44 7.21
N VAL A 73 5.53 20.17 7.50
CA VAL A 73 4.41 19.70 8.31
C VAL A 73 3.14 19.61 7.46
N ALA A 74 2.32 18.56 7.64
CA ALA A 74 1.09 18.37 6.89
C ALA A 74 0.10 19.55 7.06
N GLU A 75 -0.37 20.08 5.93
CA GLU A 75 -1.22 21.27 5.86
C GLU A 75 -2.19 21.15 4.68
N GLY A 76 -3.43 21.61 4.83
CA GLY A 76 -4.45 21.52 3.78
C GLY A 76 -4.99 20.11 3.56
N LYS A 77 -5.53 19.81 2.37
CA LYS A 77 -6.19 18.52 2.11
C LYS A 77 -5.17 17.42 1.84
N GLY A 78 -5.26 16.31 2.58
CA GLY A 78 -4.34 15.19 2.41
C GLY A 78 -4.94 13.84 2.84
N ARG A 79 -4.09 12.82 2.79
CA ARG A 79 -4.40 11.44 3.20
C ARG A 79 -3.30 10.88 4.07
N LEU A 80 -3.69 10.18 5.12
CA LEU A 80 -2.82 9.33 5.94
C LEU A 80 -3.10 7.86 5.61
N PHE A 81 -2.06 7.04 5.72
CA PHE A 81 -2.13 5.62 5.42
C PHE A 81 -1.54 4.80 6.58
N TRP A 82 -2.18 3.68 6.86
CA TRP A 82 -1.65 2.62 7.71
C TRP A 82 -0.42 1.97 7.06
N ASP A 83 0.37 1.23 7.84
CA ASP A 83 1.49 0.43 7.34
C ASP A 83 1.08 -0.58 6.26
N SER A 84 -0.18 -1.03 6.29
CA SER A 84 -0.77 -1.91 5.27
C SER A 84 -0.97 -1.22 3.90
N GLY A 85 -0.81 0.10 3.83
CA GLY A 85 -1.14 0.91 2.65
C GLY A 85 -2.61 1.31 2.57
N GLN A 86 -3.47 0.84 3.49
CA GLN A 86 -4.86 1.29 3.56
C GLN A 86 -4.95 2.73 4.06
N ILE A 87 -5.96 3.47 3.58
CA ILE A 87 -6.21 4.83 4.05
C ILE A 87 -6.61 4.76 5.53
N ALA A 88 -5.94 5.55 6.36
CA ALA A 88 -6.27 5.76 7.77
C ALA A 88 -7.16 6.99 7.97
N TYR A 89 -6.88 8.04 7.21
CA TYR A 89 -7.64 9.28 7.25
C TYR A 89 -7.57 10.01 5.90
N GLU A 90 -8.67 10.63 5.50
CA GLU A 90 -8.76 11.54 4.37
C GLU A 90 -9.50 12.82 4.79
N GLY A 91 -8.88 13.98 4.61
CA GLY A 91 -9.49 15.24 5.04
C GLY A 91 -8.51 16.40 5.12
N GLY A 92 -8.89 17.42 5.90
CA GLY A 92 -8.06 18.58 6.15
C GLY A 92 -7.00 18.34 7.21
N PHE A 93 -5.87 19.03 7.07
CA PHE A 93 -4.76 19.04 7.99
C PHE A 93 -4.38 20.48 8.34
N LYS A 94 -4.00 20.70 9.58
CA LYS A 94 -3.41 21.96 10.06
C LYS A 94 -2.35 21.64 11.09
N SER A 95 -1.15 22.20 10.92
CA SER A 95 -0.02 21.95 11.83
C SER A 95 0.23 20.45 12.10
N GLY A 96 0.03 19.61 11.07
CA GLY A 96 0.33 18.19 11.17
C GLY A 96 -0.74 17.37 11.86
N ARG A 97 -1.97 17.87 12.00
CA ARG A 97 -3.10 17.14 12.62
C ARG A 97 -4.36 17.25 11.77
N PRO A 98 -5.26 16.23 11.78
CA PRO A 98 -6.60 16.34 11.22
C PRO A 98 -7.33 17.57 11.73
N GLU A 99 -7.88 18.35 10.80
CA GLU A 99 -8.56 19.61 11.06
C GLU A 99 -9.67 19.84 10.03
N GLY A 100 -10.84 20.30 10.48
CA GLY A 100 -12.01 20.48 9.64
C GLY A 100 -12.61 19.14 9.20
N LYS A 101 -13.25 19.11 8.03
CA LYS A 101 -13.98 17.93 7.55
C LYS A 101 -13.03 16.80 7.14
N GLY A 102 -13.35 15.58 7.54
CA GLY A 102 -12.60 14.38 7.13
C GLY A 102 -13.35 13.08 7.40
N VAL A 103 -12.70 12.00 7.00
CA VAL A 103 -13.15 10.62 7.19
C VAL A 103 -12.00 9.83 7.79
N GLN A 104 -12.27 9.13 8.89
CA GLN A 104 -11.33 8.18 9.49
C GLN A 104 -11.77 6.75 9.18
N PHE A 105 -10.78 5.90 8.93
CA PHE A 105 -10.95 4.51 8.55
C PHE A 105 -10.18 3.60 9.51
N ASP A 106 -10.67 2.38 9.69
CA ASP A 106 -9.93 1.32 10.38
C ASP A 106 -8.85 0.70 9.47
N VAL A 107 -8.09 -0.26 10.01
CA VAL A 107 -7.03 -0.97 9.28
C VAL A 107 -7.52 -1.81 8.11
N ASN A 108 -8.81 -2.14 8.08
CA ASN A 108 -9.47 -2.91 7.02
C ASN A 108 -10.09 -2.00 5.94
N GLY A 109 -10.06 -0.68 6.15
CA GLY A 109 -10.65 0.31 5.24
C GLY A 109 -12.12 0.61 5.51
N PHE A 110 -12.70 0.14 6.62
CA PHE A 110 -14.04 0.51 7.02
C PHE A 110 -14.05 1.91 7.61
N ARG A 111 -15.02 2.73 7.21
CA ARG A 111 -15.21 4.07 7.79
C ARG A 111 -15.63 3.90 9.25
N ILE A 112 -14.87 4.51 10.15
CA ILE A 112 -15.21 4.54 11.58
C ILE A 112 -15.83 5.87 11.99
N TYR A 113 -15.47 6.96 11.29
CA TYR A 113 -16.01 8.28 11.55
C TYR A 113 -16.03 9.15 10.28
N VAL A 114 -17.10 9.90 10.08
CA VAL A 114 -17.23 10.94 9.06
C VAL A 114 -17.72 12.20 9.75
N GLY A 115 -16.98 13.30 9.68
CA GLY A 115 -17.37 14.51 10.39
C GLY A 115 -16.27 15.55 10.46
N GLU A 116 -16.37 16.43 11.45
CA GLU A 116 -15.37 17.47 11.69
C GLU A 116 -14.30 16.99 12.68
N PHE A 117 -13.11 17.53 12.51
CA PHE A 117 -11.94 17.27 13.33
C PHE A 117 -11.39 18.58 13.85
N GLN A 118 -10.94 18.58 15.09
CA GLN A 118 -10.20 19.69 15.67
C GLN A 118 -8.99 19.15 16.41
N GLN A 119 -7.79 19.60 16.02
CA GLN A 119 -6.52 19.15 16.58
C GLN A 119 -6.37 17.60 16.62
N GLY A 120 -6.87 16.90 15.61
CA GLY A 120 -6.78 15.44 15.52
C GLY A 120 -7.89 14.66 16.24
N LYS A 121 -8.86 15.34 16.88
CA LYS A 121 -9.99 14.71 17.58
C LYS A 121 -11.30 14.95 16.85
N TYR A 122 -12.26 14.04 16.96
CA TYR A 122 -13.63 14.27 16.49
C TYR A 122 -14.22 15.51 17.17
N HIS A 123 -14.86 16.36 16.38
CA HIS A 123 -15.45 17.61 16.81
C HIS A 123 -16.66 17.96 15.94
N GLY A 124 -17.42 19.00 16.33
CA GLY A 124 -18.52 19.53 15.51
C GLY A 124 -19.57 18.46 15.19
N THR A 125 -20.13 18.49 13.98
CA THR A 125 -21.09 17.46 13.56
C THR A 125 -20.39 16.26 12.94
N GLY A 126 -20.83 15.05 13.28
CA GLY A 126 -20.34 13.83 12.65
C GLY A 126 -21.20 12.60 12.83
N THR A 127 -20.77 11.52 12.20
CA THR A 127 -21.37 10.18 12.24
C THR A 127 -20.29 9.18 12.62
N LEU A 128 -20.53 8.44 13.70
CA LEU A 128 -19.68 7.34 14.17
C LEU A 128 -20.31 6.01 13.72
N TYR A 129 -19.49 5.10 13.23
CA TYR A 129 -19.93 3.82 12.66
C TYR A 129 -19.44 2.63 13.50
N SER A 130 -20.11 1.49 13.35
CA SER A 130 -19.63 0.20 13.85
C SER A 130 -18.28 -0.18 13.21
N LYS A 131 -17.56 -1.12 13.84
CA LYS A 131 -16.21 -1.54 13.40
C LYS A 131 -16.16 -2.07 11.95
N ASP A 132 -17.29 -2.55 11.44
CA ASP A 132 -17.50 -3.08 10.08
C ASP A 132 -18.33 -2.14 9.19
N ALA A 133 -18.54 -0.91 9.65
CA ALA A 133 -19.35 0.13 9.02
C ALA A 133 -20.79 -0.30 8.65
N GLN A 134 -21.33 -1.34 9.26
CA GLN A 134 -22.68 -1.87 8.95
C GLN A 134 -23.80 -0.99 9.49
N PHE A 135 -23.58 -0.31 10.62
CA PHE A 135 -24.59 0.57 11.21
C PHE A 135 -23.97 1.83 11.83
N VAL A 136 -24.81 2.87 11.94
CA VAL A 136 -24.47 4.11 12.63
C VAL A 136 -24.62 3.89 14.13
N LEU A 137 -23.55 4.14 14.88
CA LEU A 137 -23.55 4.10 16.35
C LEU A 137 -24.07 5.41 16.93
N TYR A 138 -23.73 6.53 16.30
CA TYR A 138 -24.10 7.86 16.75
C TYR A 138 -24.04 8.85 15.59
N GLU A 139 -25.01 9.76 15.53
CA GLU A 139 -25.04 10.91 14.63
C GLU A 139 -25.41 12.14 15.45
N GLY A 140 -24.56 13.16 15.45
CA GLY A 140 -24.76 14.33 16.30
C GLY A 140 -23.48 15.13 16.55
N GLY A 141 -23.46 15.84 17.66
CA GLY A 141 -22.33 16.67 18.09
C GLY A 141 -21.18 15.85 18.65
N PHE A 142 -19.96 16.36 18.49
CA PHE A 142 -18.75 15.81 19.10
C PHE A 142 -17.92 16.91 19.74
N GLU A 143 -17.39 16.64 20.93
CA GLU A 143 -16.46 17.52 21.62
C GLU A 143 -15.30 16.71 22.17
N ASN A 144 -14.07 17.14 21.85
CA ASN A 144 -12.84 16.49 22.32
C ASN A 144 -12.76 14.98 22.05
N GLY A 145 -13.37 14.49 20.96
CA GLY A 145 -13.38 13.07 20.59
C GLY A 145 -14.57 12.27 21.09
N HIS A 146 -15.47 12.88 21.87
CA HIS A 146 -16.63 12.20 22.47
C HIS A 146 -17.95 12.73 21.92
N PRO A 147 -18.98 11.87 21.75
CA PRO A 147 -20.34 12.33 21.47
C PRO A 147 -20.80 13.37 22.49
N SER A 148 -21.38 14.47 22.01
CA SER A 148 -21.91 15.59 22.79
C SER A 148 -23.33 15.90 22.31
N PRO A 149 -24.34 15.81 23.20
CA PRO A 149 -25.75 15.99 22.85
C PRO A 149 -26.12 17.44 22.49
#